data_AF-X0Z321-F1
#
_entry.id   AF-X0Z321-F1
#
_cell.length_a   1.000
_cell.length_b   1.000
_cell.length_c   1.000
_cell.angle_alpha   90.00
_cell.angle_beta   90.00
_cell.angle_gamma   90.00
#
_symmetry.space_group_name_H-M   'P 1'
#
loop_
_entity.id
_entity.type
_entity.pdbx_description
1 polymer ?
#
loop_
_entity_poly.entity_id
_entity_poly.type
_entity_poly.pdbx_seq_one_letter_code
_entity_poly.pdbx_strand_id
1 'polypeptide(L)'
;MKTGFIAVRLAVAGFMIPFLFALDPGLLFIDSTIGHTLLLIVTALAGVLALGAAAGGYLFDYVKIHERVILIISALALLTPGLLTDSVGIVLLVGVIILQKMRVSKKVKFA
;
A
#
# COMPACT_ATOMS: atom_id res chain seq x y z
N MET A 1 8.17 15.79 -21.99
CA MET A 1 8.01 14.39 -21.49
C MET A 1 7.60 14.26 -20.02
N LYS A 2 7.23 15.33 -19.29
CA LYS A 2 6.93 15.26 -17.84
C LYS A 2 5.69 14.39 -17.49
N THR A 3 4.69 14.35 -18.36
CA THR A 3 3.45 13.56 -18.17
C THR A 3 3.68 12.06 -18.26
N GLY A 4 4.57 11.60 -19.16
CA GLY A 4 4.91 10.18 -19.30
C GLY A 4 5.54 9.59 -18.05
N PHE A 5 6.46 10.32 -17.40
CA PHE A 5 7.07 9.87 -16.14
C PHE A 5 6.06 9.77 -15.00
N ILE A 6 5.10 10.69 -14.92
CA ILE A 6 4.03 10.65 -13.91
C ILE A 6 3.12 9.44 -14.16
N ALA A 7 2.78 9.16 -15.42
CA ALA A 7 1.97 7.99 -15.77
C ALA A 7 2.66 6.68 -15.37
N VAL A 8 3.94 6.51 -15.70
CA VAL A 8 4.73 5.33 -15.30
C VAL A 8 4.78 5.19 -13.78
N ARG A 9 4.99 6.30 -13.06
CA ARG A 9 5.03 6.32 -11.59
C ARG A 9 3.71 5.85 -10.99
N LEU A 10 2.56 6.25 -11.54
CA LEU A 10 1.25 5.82 -11.05
C LEU A 10 0.91 4.37 -11.45
N ALA A 11 1.41 3.91 -12.61
CA ALA A 11 1.17 2.58 -13.14
C ALA A 11 1.80 1.44 -12.31
N VAL A 12 2.83 1.74 -11.51
CA VAL A 12 3.54 0.73 -10.68
C VAL A 12 2.60 -0.07 -9.78
N ALA A 13 1.58 0.59 -9.21
CA ALA A 13 0.58 -0.07 -8.36
C ALA A 13 -0.25 -1.09 -9.16
N GLY A 14 -0.71 -0.72 -10.35
CA GLY A 14 -1.48 -1.61 -11.24
C GLY A 14 -0.64 -2.76 -11.80
N PHE A 15 0.66 -2.54 -12.00
CA PHE A 15 1.58 -3.58 -12.47
C PHE A 15 1.77 -4.72 -11.45
N MET A 16 1.42 -4.51 -10.17
CA MET A 16 1.56 -5.57 -9.16
C MET A 16 0.44 -6.60 -9.17
N ILE A 17 -0.70 -6.30 -9.77
CA ILE A 17 -1.88 -7.16 -9.75
C ILE A 17 -1.61 -8.55 -10.36
N PRO A 18 -0.96 -8.67 -11.55
CA PRO A 18 -0.62 -9.98 -12.10
C PRO A 18 0.31 -10.81 -11.22
N PHE A 19 1.23 -10.16 -10.49
CA PHE A 19 2.14 -10.84 -9.57
C PHE A 19 1.40 -11.36 -8.33
N LEU A 20 0.40 -10.63 -7.83
CA LEU A 20 -0.41 -11.08 -6.71
C LEU A 20 -1.15 -12.38 -7.02
N PHE A 21 -1.70 -12.51 -8.23
CA PHE A 21 -2.32 -13.77 -8.67
C PHE A 21 -1.34 -14.94 -8.78
N ALA A 22 -0.08 -14.64 -9.11
CA ALA A 22 0.98 -15.65 -9.18
C ALA A 22 1.51 -16.05 -7.79
N LEU A 23 1.50 -15.13 -6.83
CA LEU A 23 1.93 -15.37 -5.45
C LEU A 23 0.90 -16.17 -4.65
N ASP A 24 -0.39 -15.86 -4.83
CA ASP A 24 -1.47 -16.60 -4.19
C ASP A 24 -2.68 -16.77 -5.15
N PRO A 25 -2.85 -17.98 -5.72
CA PRO A 25 -4.02 -18.31 -6.55
C PRO A 25 -5.35 -18.19 -5.81
N GLY A 26 -5.34 -18.11 -4.47
CA GLY A 26 -6.52 -17.88 -3.66
C GLY A 26 -7.21 -16.54 -3.92
N LEU A 27 -6.51 -15.55 -4.50
CA LEU A 27 -7.15 -14.33 -5.02
C LEU A 27 -8.11 -14.61 -6.19
N LEU A 28 -7.84 -15.66 -6.96
CA LEU A 28 -8.70 -16.16 -8.03
C LEU A 28 -9.70 -17.21 -7.54
N PHE A 29 -9.78 -17.39 -6.21
CA PHE A 29 -10.62 -18.39 -5.56
C PHE A 29 -10.26 -19.84 -5.94
N ILE A 30 -9.01 -20.07 -6.34
CA ILE A 30 -8.49 -21.41 -6.63
C ILE A 30 -7.99 -22.01 -5.31
N ASP A 31 -8.48 -23.20 -4.96
CA ASP A 31 -8.10 -23.95 -3.74
C ASP A 31 -8.16 -23.14 -2.43
N SER A 32 -9.09 -22.19 -2.35
CA SER A 32 -9.19 -21.22 -1.25
C SER A 32 -10.53 -21.27 -0.53
N THR A 33 -10.52 -20.87 0.75
CA THR A 33 -11.73 -20.63 1.54
C THR A 33 -12.17 -19.17 1.40
N ILE A 34 -13.48 -18.89 1.50
CA ILE A 34 -14.05 -17.53 1.47
C ILE A 34 -13.30 -16.58 2.42
N GLY A 35 -13.01 -17.01 3.65
CA GLY A 35 -12.28 -16.20 4.62
C GLY A 35 -10.85 -15.87 4.19
N HIS A 36 -10.14 -16.81 3.56
CA HIS A 36 -8.78 -16.62 3.09
C HIS A 36 -8.73 -15.64 1.91
N THR A 37 -9.61 -15.83 0.91
CA THR A 37 -9.70 -14.90 -0.22
C THR A 37 -10.08 -13.49 0.21
N LEU A 38 -11.02 -13.34 1.14
CA LEU A 38 -11.36 -12.01 1.67
C LEU A 38 -10.17 -11.33 2.35
N LEU A 39 -9.38 -12.07 3.13
CA LEU A 39 -8.17 -11.56 3.74
C LEU A 39 -7.18 -11.09 2.67
N LEU A 40 -6.89 -11.93 1.67
CA LEU A 40 -5.98 -11.61 0.58
C LEU A 40 -6.41 -10.36 -0.21
N ILE A 41 -7.72 -10.20 -0.45
CA ILE A 41 -8.26 -9.01 -1.11
C ILE A 41 -7.97 -7.76 -0.27
N VAL A 42 -8.24 -7.82 1.04
CA VAL A 42 -8.04 -6.67 1.94
C VAL A 42 -6.56 -6.31 2.06
N THR A 43 -5.67 -7.29 2.21
CA THR A 43 -4.22 -7.05 2.32
C THR A 43 -3.64 -6.55 1.00
N ALA A 44 -4.05 -7.11 -0.13
CA ALA A 44 -3.65 -6.63 -1.45
C ALA A 44 -4.10 -5.17 -1.70
N LEU A 45 -5.35 -4.83 -1.35
CA LEU A 45 -5.83 -3.45 -1.47
C LEU A 45 -5.01 -2.49 -0.60
N ALA A 46 -4.69 -2.87 0.63
CA ALA A 46 -3.84 -2.08 1.51
C ALA A 46 -2.41 -1.93 0.95
N GLY A 47 -1.82 -3.00 0.40
CA GLY A 47 -0.50 -2.98 -0.22
C GLY A 47 -0.44 -2.11 -1.47
N VAL A 48 -1.45 -2.20 -2.35
CA VAL A 48 -1.56 -1.35 -3.54
C VAL A 48 -1.75 0.12 -3.15
N LEU A 49 -2.54 0.42 -2.11
CA LEU A 49 -2.66 1.77 -1.55
C LEU A 49 -1.31 2.31 -1.04
N ALA A 50 -0.58 1.49 -0.27
CA ALA A 50 0.73 1.86 0.26
C ALA A 50 1.74 2.15 -0.87
N LEU A 51 1.76 1.29 -1.89
CA LEU A 51 2.64 1.44 -3.05
C LEU A 51 2.24 2.66 -3.87
N GLY A 52 0.94 2.86 -4.09
CA GLY A 52 0.38 4.01 -4.78
C GLY A 52 0.69 5.32 -4.06
N ALA A 53 0.66 5.35 -2.74
CA ALA A 53 1.04 6.51 -1.93
C ALA A 53 2.55 6.79 -1.98
N ALA A 54 3.38 5.76 -1.86
CA ALA A 54 4.84 5.88 -1.99
C ALA A 54 5.25 6.33 -3.40
N ALA A 55 4.56 5.80 -4.40
CA ALA A 55 4.74 6.18 -5.78
C ALA A 55 4.23 7.60 -5.99
N GLY A 56 2.97 7.95 -5.73
CA GLY A 56 2.40 9.28 -5.92
C GLY A 56 3.06 10.39 -5.08
N GLY A 57 3.60 10.05 -3.91
CA GLY A 57 4.18 11.01 -2.96
C GLY A 57 3.14 11.77 -2.15
N TYR A 58 1.91 11.26 -2.10
CA TYR A 58 0.80 11.87 -1.38
C TYR A 58 -0.17 10.78 -0.91
N LEU A 59 -0.68 10.92 0.32
CA LEU A 59 -1.78 10.10 0.85
C LEU A 59 -2.82 11.02 1.52
N PHE A 60 -2.48 11.59 2.69
CA PHE A 60 -3.26 12.64 3.35
C PHE A 60 -2.50 13.97 3.44
N ASP A 61 -1.16 13.91 3.41
CA ASP A 61 -0.24 15.03 3.22
C ASP A 61 0.88 14.57 2.29
N TYR A 62 1.76 15.49 1.91
CA TYR A 62 2.98 15.15 1.16
C TYR A 62 3.84 14.16 1.94
N VAL A 63 4.12 13.03 1.29
CA VAL A 63 4.91 11.92 1.85
C VAL A 63 6.37 12.36 1.95
N LYS A 64 6.92 12.33 3.17
CA LYS A 64 8.36 12.60 3.39
C LYS A 64 9.22 11.41 2.96
N ILE A 65 10.52 11.62 2.77
CA ILE A 65 11.44 10.55 2.33
C ILE A 65 11.41 9.33 3.25
N HIS A 66 11.39 9.50 4.57
CA HIS A 66 11.30 8.38 5.51
C HIS A 66 9.94 7.67 5.44
N GLU A 67 8.82 8.41 5.37
CA GLU A 67 7.49 7.85 5.18
C GLU A 67 7.41 7.06 3.86
N ARG A 68 8.08 7.54 2.82
CA ARG A 68 8.13 6.86 1.52
C ARG A 68 8.81 5.51 1.61
N VAL A 69 9.96 5.44 2.27
CA VAL A 69 10.68 4.17 2.49
C VAL A 69 9.82 3.20 3.31
N ILE A 70 9.18 3.70 4.37
CA ILE A 70 8.27 2.89 5.21
C ILE A 70 7.08 2.37 4.39
N LEU A 71 6.47 3.20 3.55
CA LEU A 71 5.35 2.80 2.69
C LEU A 71 5.77 1.77 1.62
N ILE A 72 6.99 1.85 1.08
CA ILE A 72 7.51 0.83 0.16
C ILE A 72 7.69 -0.51 0.89
N ILE A 73 8.28 -0.50 2.09
CA ILE A 73 8.45 -1.72 2.89
C ILE A 73 7.09 -2.30 3.28
N SER A 74 6.16 -1.44 3.70
CA SER A 74 4.78 -1.82 4.01
C SER A 74 4.06 -2.44 2.81
N ALA A 75 4.20 -1.84 1.62
CA ALA A 75 3.64 -2.37 0.39
C ALA A 75 4.20 -3.76 0.06
N LEU A 76 5.52 -3.92 0.07
CA LEU A 76 6.16 -5.21 -0.22
C LEU A 76 5.75 -6.28 0.78
N ALA A 77 5.63 -5.93 2.06
CA ALA A 77 5.16 -6.83 3.10
C ALA A 77 3.69 -7.26 2.88
N LEU A 78 2.79 -6.32 2.54
CA LEU A 78 1.36 -6.60 2.30
C LEU A 78 1.07 -7.30 0.97
N LEU A 79 1.93 -7.11 -0.02
CA LEU A 79 1.81 -7.78 -1.32
C LEU A 79 2.41 -9.19 -1.30
N THR A 80 3.12 -9.55 -0.24
CA THR A 80 3.64 -10.91 -0.02
C THR A 80 2.67 -11.66 0.88
N PRO A 81 1.98 -12.69 0.37
CA PRO A 81 0.99 -13.44 1.15
C PRO A 81 1.61 -14.04 2.42
N GLY A 82 1.03 -13.73 3.58
CA GLY A 82 1.46 -14.32 4.84
C GLY A 82 0.98 -13.55 6.07
N LEU A 83 0.45 -14.26 7.07
CA LEU A 83 -0.10 -13.61 8.27
C LEU A 83 0.92 -12.72 9.01
N LEU A 84 2.19 -13.14 9.04
CA LEU A 84 3.27 -12.36 9.66
C LEU A 84 3.63 -11.11 8.82
N THR A 85 3.75 -11.27 7.51
CA THR A 85 4.09 -10.17 6.59
C THR A 85 2.96 -9.15 6.51
N ASP A 86 1.71 -9.61 6.48
CA ASP A 86 0.51 -8.78 6.54
C ASP A 86 0.45 -7.97 7.83
N SER A 87 0.69 -8.61 8.97
CA SER A 87 0.69 -7.92 10.28
C SER A 87 1.73 -6.81 10.34
N VAL A 88 2.96 -7.09 9.91
CA VAL A 88 4.04 -6.09 9.85
C VAL A 88 3.68 -4.97 8.89
N GLY A 89 3.18 -5.32 7.70
CA GLY A 89 2.80 -4.39 6.67
C GLY A 89 1.67 -3.44 7.11
N ILE A 90 0.64 -3.96 7.79
CA ILE A 90 -0.46 -3.17 8.36
C ILE A 90 0.07 -2.21 9.42
N VAL A 91 0.93 -2.67 10.33
CA VAL A 91 1.50 -1.81 11.40
C VAL A 91 2.26 -0.63 10.79
N LEU A 92 3.07 -0.88 9.77
CA LEU A 92 3.81 0.19 9.08
C LEU A 92 2.87 1.17 8.35
N LEU A 93 1.86 0.66 7.65
CA LEU A 93 0.88 1.49 6.94
C LEU A 93 0.10 2.39 7.90
N VAL A 94 -0.44 1.80 8.97
CA VAL A 94 -1.21 2.50 9.99
C VAL A 94 -0.33 3.54 10.70
N GLY A 95 0.92 3.20 11.00
CA GLY A 95 1.89 4.14 11.57
C GLY A 95 2.06 5.39 10.71
N VAL A 96 2.24 5.24 9.39
CA VAL A 96 2.35 6.38 8.46
C VAL A 96 1.03 7.17 8.39
N ILE A 97 -0.12 6.50 8.35
CA ILE A 97 -1.44 7.16 8.31
C ILE A 97 -1.64 8.03 9.56
N ILE A 98 -1.31 7.52 10.75
CA ILE A 98 -1.42 8.26 12.01
C ILE A 98 -0.51 9.48 11.99
N LEU A 99 0.76 9.30 11.60
CA LEU A 99 1.72 10.41 11.50
C LEU A 99 1.22 11.53 10.56
N GLN A 100 0.69 11.15 9.39
CA GLN A 100 0.15 12.14 8.45
C GLN A 100 -1.12 12.82 8.98
N LYS A 101 -2.07 12.07 9.54
CA LYS A 101 -3.29 12.66 10.13
C LYS A 101 -2.98 13.64 11.26
N MET A 102 -2.03 13.30 12.14
CA MET A 102 -1.60 14.20 13.23
C MET A 102 -0.97 15.48 12.68
N ARG A 103 -0.19 15.38 11.60
CA ARG A 103 0.44 16.53 10.94
C ARG A 103 -0.57 17.45 10.25
N VAL A 104 -1.55 16.87 9.54
CA VAL A 104 -2.64 17.63 8.91
C VAL A 104 -3.48 18.36 9.95
N SER A 105 -3.87 17.67 11.03
CA SER A 105 -4.64 18.27 12.12
C SER A 105 -3.91 19.44 12.79
N LYS A 106 -2.59 19.33 13.00
CA LYS A 106 -1.79 20.46 13.48
C LYS A 106 -1.82 21.65 12.52
N LYS A 107 -1.61 21.43 11.21
CA LYS A 107 -1.67 22.51 10.21
C LYS A 107 -2.98 23.28 10.23
N VAL A 108 -4.12 22.59 10.30
CA VAL A 108 -5.46 23.21 10.33
C VAL A 108 -5.68 24.05 11.59
N LYS A 109 -5.05 23.69 12.72
CA LYS A 109 -5.17 24.43 13.98
C LYS A 109 -4.36 25.73 14.04
N PHE A 110 -3.42 25.92 13.11
CA PHE A 110 -2.52 27.08 13.06
C PHE A 110 -2.79 28.02 11.85
N ALA A 111 -3.84 27.75 11.09
CA ALA A 111 -4.33 28.60 9.99
C ALA A 111 -5.62 29.29 10.43
#